data_AF-A0A510V8D5-F1
#
_entry.id   AF-A0A510V8D5-F1
#
_cell.length_a   1.000
_cell.length_b   1.000
_cell.length_c   1.000
_cell.angle_alpha   90.00
_cell.angle_beta   90.00
_cell.angle_gamma   90.00
#
_symmetry.space_group_name_H-M   'P 1'
#
loop_
_entity.id
_entity.type
_entity.pdbx_description
1 polymer ?
#
loop_
_entity_poly.entity_id
_entity_poly.type
_entity_poly.pdbx_seq_one_letter_code
_entity_poly.pdbx_strand_id
1 'polypeptide(L)' 'MPIDNEGRAIDDVVQRLSARYPDIPQATIREVVEAQLAQFEGSPVRDFVPVLVEHESLELLRVGAEAASD' A
#
# COMPACT_ATOMS: atom_id res chain seq x y z
N MET A 1 20.85 -9.41 -7.19
CA MET A 1 19.63 -10.14 -6.83
C MET A 1 18.52 -9.49 -7.62
N PRO A 2 17.86 -10.18 -8.55
CA PRO A 2 16.70 -9.61 -9.20
C PRO A 2 15.63 -9.38 -8.13
N ILE A 3 14.81 -8.35 -8.31
CA ILE A 3 13.63 -8.11 -7.49
C ILE A 3 12.60 -9.18 -7.88
N ASP A 4 12.83 -10.41 -7.46
CA ASP A 4 11.95 -11.56 -7.71
C ASP A 4 10.66 -11.49 -6.88
N ASN A 5 10.28 -10.30 -6.41
CA ASN A 5 9.35 -10.21 -5.31
C ASN A 5 8.59 -8.89 -5.17
N GLU A 6 8.31 -8.15 -6.25
CA GLU A 6 7.37 -7.02 -6.14
C GLU A 6 6.04 -7.50 -5.53
N GLY A 7 5.52 -8.64 -5.98
CA GLY A 7 4.33 -9.27 -5.42
C GLY A 7 4.37 -9.47 -3.92
N ARG A 8 5.42 -10.09 -3.35
CA ARG A 8 5.46 -10.20 -1.88
C ARG A 8 5.96 -8.96 -1.16
N ALA A 9 6.68 -8.06 -1.82
CA ALA A 9 6.94 -6.74 -1.25
C ALA A 9 5.62 -5.98 -1.04
N ILE A 10 4.67 -6.10 -1.98
CA ILE A 10 3.32 -5.57 -1.85
C ILE A 10 2.53 -6.30 -0.76
N ASP A 11 2.59 -7.63 -0.66
CA ASP A 11 1.95 -8.34 0.45
C ASP A 11 2.53 -7.92 1.82
N ASP A 12 3.84 -7.71 1.92
CA ASP A 12 4.49 -7.22 3.13
C ASP A 12 4.03 -5.79 3.48
N VAL A 13 3.78 -4.93 2.48
CA VAL A 13 3.18 -3.60 2.67
C VAL A 13 1.78 -3.73 3.26
N VAL A 14 0.91 -4.60 2.70
CA VAL A 14 -0.44 -4.83 3.21
C VAL A 14 -0.39 -5.29 4.68
N GLN A 15 0.53 -6.19 5.03
CA GLN A 15 0.71 -6.63 6.42
C GLN A 15 1.15 -5.50 7.34
N ARG A 16 2.14 -4.68 6.95
CA ARG A 16 2.60 -3.53 7.75
C ARG A 16 1.49 -2.51 7.98
N LEU A 17 0.72 -2.17 6.94
CA LEU A 17 -0.38 -1.23 7.05
C LEU A 17 -1.53 -1.79 7.90
N SER A 18 -1.81 -3.09 7.79
CA SER A 18 -2.81 -3.77 8.64
C SER A 18 -2.41 -3.77 10.12
N ALA A 19 -1.13 -3.93 10.42
CA ALA A 19 -0.61 -3.80 11.79
C ALA A 19 -0.67 -2.35 12.30
N ARG A 20 -0.52 -1.36 11.41
CA ARG A 20 -0.60 0.07 11.75
C ARG A 20 -2.03 0.54 12.01
N TYR A 21 -2.99 0.04 11.24
CA TYR A 21 -4.40 0.42 11.28
C TYR A 21 -5.28 -0.78 11.62
N PRO A 22 -5.23 -1.30 12.86
CA PRO A 22 -5.94 -2.51 13.25
C PRO A 22 -7.47 -2.39 13.17
N ASP A 23 -8.00 -1.16 13.20
CA ASP A 23 -9.44 -0.88 13.12
C ASP A 23 -9.97 -0.87 11.68
N ILE A 24 -9.08 -0.87 10.67
CA ILE A 24 -9.45 -0.92 9.25
C ILE A 24 -9.35 -2.37 8.77
N PRO A 25 -10.39 -2.93 8.12
CA PRO A 25 -10.32 -4.28 7.58
C PRO A 25 -9.15 -4.46 6.61
N GLN A 26 -8.40 -5.55 6.75
CA GLN A 26 -7.27 -5.88 5.87
C GLN A 26 -7.66 -5.89 4.39
N ALA A 27 -8.89 -6.29 4.06
CA ALA A 27 -9.40 -6.26 2.68
C ALA A 27 -9.43 -4.84 2.12
N THR A 28 -9.90 -3.86 2.89
CA THR A 28 -9.88 -2.44 2.51
C THR A 28 -8.46 -1.91 2.34
N ILE A 29 -7.54 -2.30 3.22
CA ILE A 29 -6.12 -1.93 3.09
C ILE A 29 -5.52 -2.51 1.81
N ARG A 30 -5.85 -3.77 1.48
CA ARG A 30 -5.43 -4.41 0.22
C ARG A 30 -5.99 -3.67 -0.99
N GLU A 31 -7.27 -3.31 -1.00
CA GLU A 31 -7.89 -2.53 -2.08
C GLU A 31 -7.18 -1.18 -2.29
N VAL A 32 -6.84 -0.47 -1.20
CA VAL A 32 -6.09 0.79 -1.27
C VAL A 32 -4.72 0.57 -1.89
N VAL A 33 -3.96 -0.43 -1.40
CA VAL A 33 -2.61 -0.75 -1.90
C VAL A 33 -2.65 -1.14 -3.38
N GLU A 34 -3.62 -1.97 -3.80
CA GLU A 34 -3.80 -2.37 -5.19
C GLU A 34 -4.16 -1.17 -6.09
N ALA A 35 -5.01 -0.26 -5.61
CA ALA A 35 -5.33 0.98 -6.33
C ALA A 35 -4.12 1.91 -6.51
N GLN A 36 -3.22 1.99 -5.51
CA GLN A 36 -1.97 2.73 -5.66
C GLN A 36 -0.99 2.01 -6.61
N LEU A 37 -0.89 0.68 -6.53
CA LEU A 37 -0.03 -0.12 -7.42
C LEU A 37 -0.43 0.02 -8.90
N ALA A 38 -1.73 0.06 -9.19
CA ALA A 38 -2.26 0.21 -10.55
C ALA A 38 -1.76 1.49 -11.25
N GLN A 39 -1.43 2.55 -10.50
CA GLN A 39 -0.90 3.79 -11.06
C GLN A 39 0.50 3.61 -11.69
N PHE A 40 1.19 2.51 -11.39
CA PHE A 40 2.53 2.19 -11.88
C PHE A 40 2.56 1.10 -12.96
N GLU A 41 1.41 0.67 -13.53
CA GLU A 41 1.36 -0.42 -14.53
C GLU A 41 2.16 -0.15 -15.82
N GLY A 42 2.53 1.10 -16.10
CA GLY A 42 3.36 1.48 -17.26
C GLY A 42 4.80 1.89 -16.92
N SER A 43 5.20 1.85 -15.64
CA SER A 43 6.49 2.38 -15.21
C SER A 43 7.66 1.47 -15.61
N PRO A 44 8.70 2.00 -16.31
CA PRO A 44 9.83 1.19 -16.78
C PRO A 44 10.81 0.81 -15.65
N VAL A 45 10.78 1.54 -14.53
CA VAL A 45 11.57 1.26 -13.32
C VAL A 45 10.61 0.86 -12.21
N ARG A 46 10.76 -0.37 -11.69
CA ARG A 46 9.83 -0.95 -10.71
C ARG A 46 10.42 -1.14 -9.32
N ASP A 47 11.72 -0.98 -9.17
CA ASP A 47 12.46 -1.23 -7.92
C ASP A 47 11.95 -0.41 -6.72
N PHE A 48 11.37 0.76 -7.01
CA PHE A 48 10.86 1.69 -5.99
C PHE A 48 9.33 1.66 -5.85
N VAL A 49 8.63 0.92 -6.71
CA VAL A 49 7.15 0.88 -6.72
C VAL A 49 6.59 0.44 -5.35
N PRO A 50 7.09 -0.61 -4.67
CA PRO A 50 6.57 -0.99 -3.36
C PRO A 50 6.68 0.12 -2.31
N VAL A 51 7.76 0.89 -2.33
CA VAL A 51 8.00 1.98 -1.37
C VAL A 51 7.05 3.15 -1.63
N LEU A 52 6.85 3.50 -2.91
CA LEU A 52 5.92 4.57 -3.31
C LEU A 52 4.48 4.18 -2.99
N VAL A 53 4.09 2.95 -3.30
CA VAL A 53 2.77 2.41 -2.99
C VAL A 53 2.48 2.44 -1.49
N GLU A 54 3.44 2.05 -0.65
CA GLU A 54 3.30 2.10 0.80
C GLU A 54 3.10 3.54 1.30
N HIS A 55 3.88 4.49 0.78
CA HIS A 55 3.79 5.91 1.14
C HIS A 55 2.40 6.48 0.81
N GLU A 56 1.94 6.34 -0.43
CA GLU A 56 0.63 6.87 -0.86
C GLU A 56 -0.53 6.20 -0.12
N SER A 57 -0.43 4.89 0.13
CA SER A 57 -1.43 4.16 0.91
C SER A 57 -1.50 4.63 2.36
N LEU A 58 -0.35 4.94 2.97
CA LEU A 58 -0.27 5.45 4.33
C LEU A 58 -0.97 6.81 4.45
N GLU A 59 -0.69 7.73 3.53
CA GLU A 59 -1.30 9.07 3.52
C GLU A 59 -2.82 8.99 3.31
N LEU A 60 -3.29 8.16 2.39
CA LEU A 60 -4.72 7.98 2.15
C LEU A 60 -5.45 7.41 3.39
N LEU A 61 -4.89 6.36 4.00
CA LEU A 61 -5.47 5.75 5.21
C LEU A 61 -5.48 6.71 6.39
N ARG A 62 -4.42 7.53 6.53
CA ARG A 62 -4.34 8.55 7.57
C ARG A 62 -5.45 9.60 7.42
N VAL A 63 -5.62 10.15 6.21
CA VAL A 63 -6.69 11.15 5.94
C VAL A 63 -8.07 10.54 6.18
N GLY A 64 -8.30 9.29 5.78
CA GLY A 64 -9.54 8.58 6.05
C GLY A 64 -9.81 8.34 7.55
N ALA A 65 -8.78 8.00 8.32
CA ALA A 65 -8.88 7.80 9.76
C ALA A 65 -9.14 9.12 10.52
N GLU A 66 -8.52 10.23 10.10
CA GLU A 66 -8.75 11.56 10.65
C GLU A 66 -10.20 12.01 10.37
N ALA A 67 -10.71 11.81 9.15
CA ALA A 67 -12.08 12.16 8.78
C ALA A 67 -13.16 11.31 9.48
N ALA A 68 -12.85 10.08 9.90
CA ALA A 68 -13.76 9.23 10.67
C ALA A 68 -13.80 9.57 12.17
N SER A 69 -12.86 10.40 12.65
CA SER A 69 -12.73 10.80 14.06
C SER A 69 -13.42 12.14 14.39
N ASP A 70 -14.00 12.81 13.40
CA ASP A 70 -14.68 14.12 13.48
C ASP A 70 -16.21 13.93 13.34
#